data_AF-L1JDQ3-F1
#
_entry.id   AF-L1JDQ3-F1
#
_cell.length_a   1.000
_cell.length_b   1.000
_cell.length_c   1.000
_cell.angle_alpha   90.00
_cell.angle_beta   90.00
_cell.angle_gamma   90.00
#
_symmetry.space_group_name_H-M   'P 1'
#
loop_
_entity.id
_entity.type
_entity.pdbx_description
1 polymer ?
#
loop_
_entity_poly.entity_id
_entity_poly.type
_entity_poly.pdbx_seq_one_letter_code
_entity_poly.pdbx_strand_id
1 'polypeptide(L)'
;FGFMDNVVMITMGDLIDSTLGVTFGLSTLTAAGFGQIFSDVSGVCFGGTVEAIFLRLGLPTAKLTSEQAQLRVTRLVSTFGAACGVVVGCLLGMSTLLL
;
A
#
# COMPACT_ATOMS: atom_id res chain seq x y z
N PHE A 1 -3.43 -1.78 -1.55
CA PHE A 1 -2.22 -0.96 -1.48
C PHE A 1 -1.83 -0.68 -0.03
N GLY A 2 -2.54 0.19 0.70
CA GLY A 2 -2.15 0.61 2.06
C GLY A 2 -1.86 -0.51 3.08
N PHE A 3 -2.59 -1.63 3.02
CA PHE A 3 -2.31 -2.80 3.87
C PHE A 3 -0.93 -3.40 3.61
N MET A 4 -0.70 -3.80 2.37
CA MET A 4 0.58 -4.36 1.95
C MET A 4 1.72 -3.37 2.16
N ASP A 5 1.47 -2.08 1.88
CA ASP A 5 2.47 -1.02 2.05
C ASP A 5 2.96 -0.96 3.51
N ASN A 6 2.04 -0.81 4.48
CA ASN A 6 2.43 -0.78 5.88
C ASN A 6 3.01 -2.10 6.39
N VAL A 7 2.48 -3.26 5.96
CA VAL A 7 3.02 -4.57 6.38
C VAL A 7 4.46 -4.74 5.93
N VAL A 8 4.76 -4.47 4.66
CA VAL A 8 6.11 -4.62 4.10
C VAL A 8 7.04 -3.58 4.69
N MET A 9 6.62 -2.31 4.74
CA MET A 9 7.42 -1.23 5.32
C MET A 9 7.84 -1.53 6.76
N ILE A 10 6.89 -1.92 7.62
CA ILE A 10 7.15 -2.18 9.04
C ILE A 10 8.06 -3.40 9.20
N THR A 11 7.72 -4.51 8.53
CA THR A 11 8.49 -5.77 8.68
C THR A 11 9.91 -5.61 8.16
N MET A 12 10.09 -5.00 6.98
CA MET A 12 11.43 -4.76 6.43
C MET A 12 12.18 -3.70 7.20
N GLY A 13 11.51 -2.64 7.64
CA GLY A 13 12.11 -1.59 8.45
C GLY A 13 12.67 -2.16 9.76
N ASP A 14 11.89 -2.99 10.45
CA ASP A 14 12.32 -3.64 11.70
C ASP A 14 13.50 -4.60 11.47
N LEU A 15 13.43 -5.44 10.43
CA LEU A 15 14.54 -6.34 10.05
C LEU A 15 15.83 -5.58 9.73
N ILE A 16 15.73 -4.44 9.06
CA ILE A 16 16.89 -3.61 8.71
C ILE A 16 17.45 -2.92 9.96
N ASP A 17 16.58 -2.43 10.84
CA ASP A 17 16.99 -1.79 12.10
C ASP A 17 17.73 -2.79 13.00
N SER A 18 17.19 -4.01 13.14
CA SER A 18 17.76 -5.07 13.97
C SER A 18 19.05 -5.68 13.40
N THR A 19 19.34 -5.48 12.12
CA THR A 19 20.55 -6.02 11.45
C THR A 19 21.55 -4.91 11.12
N LEU A 20 21.26 -4.13 10.09
CA LEU A 20 22.12 -3.07 9.57
C LEU A 20 22.15 -1.86 10.51
N GLY A 21 21.03 -1.55 11.18
CA GLY A 21 20.96 -0.48 12.18
C GLY A 21 21.95 -0.71 13.31
N VAL A 22 21.95 -1.90 13.90
CA VAL A 22 22.91 -2.29 14.96
C VAL A 22 24.34 -2.42 14.43
N THR A 23 24.53 -2.97 13.23
CA THR A 23 25.87 -3.24 12.66
C THR A 23 26.60 -1.96 12.23
N PHE A 24 25.87 -0.98 11.68
CA PHE A 24 26.44 0.25 11.12
C PHE A 24 26.11 1.51 11.92
N GLY A 25 25.37 1.37 13.03
CA GLY A 25 24.94 2.51 13.87
C GLY A 25 23.98 3.46 13.15
N LEU A 26 23.11 2.93 12.28
CA LEU A 26 22.14 3.74 11.54
C LEU A 26 20.95 4.11 12.43
N SER A 27 20.27 5.20 12.10
CA SER A 27 19.05 5.58 12.81
C SER A 27 17.87 4.69 12.41
N THR A 28 16.92 4.46 13.33
CA THR A 28 15.67 3.75 13.04
C THR A 28 14.86 4.40 11.92
N LEU A 29 14.96 5.72 11.75
CA LEU A 29 14.35 6.43 10.62
C LEU A 29 14.98 6.05 9.27
N THR A 30 16.28 5.74 9.26
CA THR A 30 16.98 5.24 8.06
C THR A 30 16.46 3.85 7.69
N ALA A 31 16.31 2.95 8.67
CA ALA A 31 15.76 1.63 8.46
C ALA A 31 14.31 1.68 7.96
N ALA A 32 13.48 2.54 8.54
CA ALA A 32 12.12 2.81 8.06
C ALA A 32 12.10 3.35 6.62
N GLY A 33 13.05 4.22 6.27
CA GLY A 33 13.20 4.73 4.89
C GLY A 33 13.50 3.62 3.88
N PHE A 34 14.39 2.68 4.22
CA PHE A 34 14.58 1.49 3.38
C PHE A 34 13.36 0.59 3.35
N GLY A 35 12.68 0.41 4.48
CA GLY A 35 11.39 -0.28 4.55
C GLY A 35 10.38 0.29 3.54
N GLN A 36 10.33 1.62 3.40
CA GLN A 36 9.48 2.26 2.38
C GLN A 36 9.93 1.91 0.95
N ILE A 37 11.22 1.90 0.65
CA ILE A 37 11.70 1.51 -0.69
C ILE A 37 11.21 0.10 -1.06
N PHE A 38 11.33 -0.88 -0.15
CA PHE A 38 10.83 -2.24 -0.38
C PHE A 38 9.31 -2.29 -0.51
N SER A 39 8.62 -1.44 0.24
CA SER A 39 7.19 -1.30 0.20
C SER A 39 6.69 -0.80 -1.15
N ASP A 40 7.26 0.30 -1.67
CA ASP A 40 6.91 0.87 -2.97
C ASP A 40 7.14 -0.11 -4.12
N VAL A 41 8.27 -0.83 -4.10
CA VAL A 41 8.57 -1.87 -5.10
C VAL A 41 7.52 -2.97 -5.06
N SER A 42 7.15 -3.44 -3.87
CA SER A 42 6.08 -4.41 -3.69
C SER A 42 4.74 -3.84 -4.18
N GLY A 43 4.47 -2.57 -3.87
CA GLY A 43 3.35 -1.76 -4.35
C GLY A 43 3.11 -1.90 -5.84
N VAL A 44 4.16 -1.61 -6.62
CA VAL A 44 4.14 -1.68 -8.08
C VAL A 44 3.97 -3.11 -8.58
N CYS A 45 4.67 -4.08 -7.99
CA CYS A 45 4.59 -5.49 -8.40
C CYS A 45 3.20 -6.11 -8.15
N PHE A 46 2.58 -5.80 -7.01
CA PHE A 46 1.30 -6.39 -6.62
C PHE A 46 0.09 -5.63 -7.17
N GLY A 47 0.24 -4.38 -7.62
CA GLY A 47 -0.87 -3.60 -8.19
C GLY A 47 -1.62 -4.36 -9.30
N GLY A 48 -0.88 -4.90 -10.27
CA GLY A 48 -1.47 -5.71 -11.35
C GLY A 48 -2.01 -7.06 -10.88
N THR A 49 -1.43 -7.66 -9.83
CA THR A 49 -1.89 -8.93 -9.28
C THR A 49 -3.24 -8.78 -8.57
N VAL A 50 -3.41 -7.71 -7.80
CA VAL A 50 -4.67 -7.41 -7.10
C VAL A 50 -5.80 -7.17 -8.11
N GLU A 51 -5.54 -6.43 -9.18
CA GLU A 51 -6.51 -6.20 -10.25
C GLU A 51 -6.90 -7.51 -10.95
N ALA A 52 -5.92 -8.36 -11.27
CA ALA A 52 -6.19 -9.68 -11.85
C ALA A 52 -7.02 -10.59 -10.93
N ILE A 53 -6.77 -10.56 -9.61
CA ILE A 53 -7.56 -11.32 -8.63
C ILE A 53 -9.00 -10.81 -8.59
N PHE A 54 -9.21 -9.50 -8.55
CA PHE A 54 -10.57 -8.93 -8.52
C PHE A 54 -11.36 -9.24 -9.78
N LEU A 55 -10.71 -9.25 -10.95
CA LEU A 55 -11.32 -9.71 -12.21
C LEU A 55 -11.69 -11.19 -12.13
N ARG A 56 -10.82 -12.06 -11.58
CA ARG A 56 -11.12 -13.49 -11.39
C ARG A 56 -12.25 -13.75 -10.39
N LEU A 57 -12.40 -12.90 -9.38
CA LEU A 57 -13.48 -12.97 -8.40
C LEU A 57 -14.83 -12.46 -8.96
N GLY A 58 -14.86 -11.95 -10.20
CA GLY A 58 -16.07 -11.48 -10.84
C GLY A 58 -16.67 -10.23 -10.18
N LEU A 59 -15.83 -9.43 -9.50
CA LEU A 59 -16.31 -8.22 -8.84
C LEU A 59 -16.85 -7.22 -9.86
N PRO A 60 -17.93 -6.48 -9.52
CA PRO A 60 -18.56 -5.55 -10.44
C PRO A 60 -17.60 -4.41 -10.78
N THR A 61 -17.31 -4.28 -12.08
CA THR A 61 -16.57 -3.13 -12.61
C THR A 61 -17.53 -1.99 -12.91
N ALA A 62 -17.14 -0.76 -12.57
CA ALA A 62 -17.92 0.42 -12.88
C ALA A 62 -17.96 0.60 -14.41
N LYS A 63 -19.11 0.32 -15.02
CA LYS A 63 -19.34 0.50 -16.46
C LYS A 63 -19.68 1.96 -16.76
N LEU A 64 -18.68 2.83 -16.64
CA LEU A 64 -18.82 4.26 -16.96
C LEU A 64 -18.42 4.50 -18.41
N THR A 65 -19.16 5.37 -19.10
CA THR A 65 -18.70 5.89 -20.40
C THR A 65 -17.50 6.82 -20.20
N SER A 66 -16.70 7.05 -21.25
CA SER A 66 -15.55 7.96 -21.20
C SER A 66 -15.94 9.34 -20.66
N GLU A 67 -17.08 9.89 -21.10
CA GLU A 67 -17.61 11.17 -20.62
C GLU A 67 -17.96 11.14 -19.13
N GLN A 68 -18.59 10.06 -18.64
CA GLN A 68 -18.95 9.90 -17.23
C GLN A 68 -17.73 9.75 -16.33
N ALA A 69 -16.68 9.08 -16.81
CA ALA A 69 -15.41 8.93 -16.08
C ALA A 69 -14.66 10.25 -15.92
N GLN A 70 -14.87 11.21 -16.85
CA GLN A 70 -14.24 12.54 -16.82
C GLN A 70 -14.98 13.53 -15.91
N LEU A 71 -16.21 13.23 -15.47
CA LEU A 71 -16.95 14.11 -14.57
C LEU A 71 -16.18 14.33 -13.26
N ARG A 72 -16.18 15.59 -12.80
CA ARG A 72 -15.53 15.98 -11.54
C ARG A 72 -16.02 15.19 -10.35
N VAL A 73 -17.33 14.91 -10.28
CA VAL A 73 -17.93 14.13 -9.19
C VAL A 73 -17.39 12.69 -9.18
N THR A 74 -17.29 12.06 -10.35
CA THR A 74 -16.75 10.69 -10.49
C THR A 74 -15.30 10.63 -10.03
N ARG A 75 -14.47 11.60 -10.44
CA ARG A 75 -13.07 11.69 -10.01
C ARG A 75 -12.94 11.90 -8.50
N LEU A 76 -13.72 12.82 -7.93
CA LEU A 76 -13.71 13.08 -6.49
C LEU A 76 -14.11 11.85 -5.67
N VAL A 77 -15.20 11.18 -6.06
CA VAL A 77 -15.68 9.97 -5.37
C VAL A 77 -14.67 8.84 -5.52
N SER A 78 -14.07 8.66 -6.70
CA SER A 78 -13.02 7.66 -6.94
C SER A 78 -11.79 7.92 -6.06
N THR A 79 -11.27 9.15 -6.04
CA THR A 79 -10.13 9.53 -5.21
C THR A 79 -10.45 9.39 -3.71
N PHE A 80 -11.65 9.78 -3.29
CA PHE A 80 -12.07 9.62 -1.90
C PHE A 80 -12.16 8.14 -1.50
N GLY A 81 -12.77 7.30 -2.34
CA GLY A 81 -12.83 5.86 -2.13
C GLY A 81 -11.43 5.22 -2.06
N ALA A 82 -10.52 5.62 -2.96
CA ALA A 82 -9.13 5.19 -2.94
C ALA A 82 -8.42 5.62 -1.65
N ALA A 83 -8.58 6.89 -1.22
CA ALA A 83 -7.98 7.41 0.00
C ALA A 83 -8.50 6.67 1.24
N CYS A 84 -9.82 6.48 1.37
CA CYS A 84 -10.40 5.69 2.44
C CYS A 84 -9.88 4.26 2.45
N GLY A 85 -9.80 3.62 1.28
CA GLY A 85 -9.25 2.27 1.15
C GLY A 85 -7.78 2.17 1.55
N VAL A 86 -6.96 3.17 1.21
CA VAL A 86 -5.57 3.27 1.66
C VAL A 86 -5.51 3.42 3.17
N VAL A 87 -6.26 4.35 3.76
CA VAL A 87 -6.28 4.57 5.22
C VAL A 87 -6.68 3.29 5.96
N VAL A 88 -7.78 2.64 5.58
CA VAL A 88 -8.22 1.38 6.19
C VAL A 88 -7.16 0.31 6.04
N GLY A 89 -6.57 0.19 4.84
CA GLY A 89 -5.47 -0.72 4.59
C GLY A 89 -4.28 -0.46 5.54
N CYS A 90 -3.82 0.79 5.64
CA CYS A 90 -2.72 1.16 6.50
C CYS A 90 -3.00 0.86 7.98
N LEU A 91 -4.23 1.13 8.46
CA LEU A 91 -4.65 0.79 9.82
C LEU A 91 -4.58 -0.71 10.09
N LEU A 92 -5.06 -1.53 9.15
CA LEU A 92 -4.94 -2.99 9.22
C LEU A 92 -3.48 -3.43 9.15
N GLY A 93 -2.65 -2.77 8.33
CA GLY A 93 -1.24 -3.10 8.21
C GLY A 93 -0.47 -2.80 9.49
N MET A 94 -0.80 -1.71 10.19
CA MET A 94 -0.21 -1.38 11.50
C MET A 94 -0.53 -2.41 12.60
N SER A 95 -1.49 -3.32 12.39
CA SER A 95 -1.69 -4.43 13.33
C SER A 95 -0.46 -5.33 13.48
N THR A 96 0.48 -5.31 12.52
CA THR A 96 1.77 -6.00 12.66
C THR A 96 2.63 -5.46 13.78
N LEU A 97 2.42 -4.21 14.23
CA LEU A 97 3.13 -3.65 15.40
C LEU A 97 2.70 -4.29 16.72
N LEU A 98 1.60 -5.05 16.71
CA LEU A 98 1.09 -5.78 17.88
C LEU A 98 1.58 -7.22 17.94
N LEU A 99 2.31 -7.68 16.92
CA LEU A 99 2.89 -9.03 16.79
C LEU A 99 4.38 -8.98 17.11
#